data_AF-A0A6G1G889-F1
#
_entry.id   AF-A0A6G1G889-F1
#
_cell.length_a   1.000
_cell.length_b   1.000
_cell.length_c   1.000
_cell.angle_alpha   90.00
_cell.angle_beta   90.00
_cell.angle_gamma   90.00
#
_symmetry.space_group_name_H-M   'P 1'
#
loop_
_entity.id
_entity.type
_entity.pdbx_description
1 polymer ?
#
loop_
_entity_poly.entity_id
_entity_poly.type
_entity_poly.pdbx_seq_one_letter_code
_entity_poly.pdbx_strand_id
1 'polypeptide(L)'
;MTSIAQPRKPLHPAEALLSLAHPPTTAASLFKSTVSLKPLPFIPNTQLDPSAARDARDRRRLARERKQEAKLAQRKFRASGKPKPLSAKMKRALGVHKISKEEKRWEIYVPLWAMWADYVRGLLGIDADEEEGKSEDAMEGVEDGEAKQSKKHQFVSVANGGPLLASADFHGAYLEVVQCRCVSRVGLRGIVLKDTKFTYEMITRDNEIKVVPKEFTILRMELPLASNPAINSNGQVEGRTLVFELHGSRLQNRAPDRANKKLKDTFRLED
;
A
#
# COMPACT_ATOMS: atom_id res chain seq x y z
N MET A 1 68.47 -26.85 35.04
CA MET A 1 68.36 -25.37 35.03
C MET A 1 67.88 -24.93 33.66
N THR A 2 66.57 -24.89 33.46
CA THR A 2 65.94 -24.47 32.21
C THR A 2 66.04 -22.95 32.08
N SER A 3 66.84 -22.49 31.12
CA SER A 3 66.99 -21.07 30.79
C SER A 3 65.66 -20.53 30.26
N ILE A 4 64.98 -19.69 31.06
CA ILE A 4 63.78 -18.97 30.62
C ILE A 4 64.28 -17.84 29.71
N ALA A 5 64.20 -18.08 28.40
CA ALA A 5 64.55 -17.09 27.39
C ALA A 5 63.57 -15.90 27.48
N GLN A 6 64.08 -14.69 27.72
CA GLN A 6 63.23 -13.50 27.80
C GLN A 6 62.53 -13.24 26.45
N PRO A 7 61.24 -12.83 26.46
CA PRO A 7 60.52 -12.55 25.23
C PRO A 7 61.15 -11.35 24.52
N ARG A 8 61.58 -11.56 23.27
CA ARG A 8 62.12 -10.51 22.40
C ARG A 8 61.04 -9.44 22.20
N LYS A 9 61.40 -8.16 22.28
CA LYS A 9 60.48 -7.06 21.95
C LYS A 9 60.04 -7.20 20.47
N PRO A 10 58.73 -7.19 20.17
CA PRO A 10 58.25 -7.32 18.80
C PRO A 10 58.68 -6.10 17.98
N LEU A 11 59.20 -6.35 16.78
CA LEU A 11 59.75 -5.30 15.90
C LEU A 11 58.64 -4.53 15.15
N HIS A 12 57.45 -5.12 15.02
CA HIS A 12 56.32 -4.55 14.30
C HIS A 12 55.05 -4.51 15.17
N PRO A 13 54.23 -3.44 15.12
CA PRO A 13 53.02 -3.33 15.96
C PRO A 13 52.04 -4.48 15.74
N ALA A 14 51.89 -4.97 14.50
CA ALA A 14 51.04 -6.13 14.22
C ALA A 14 51.57 -7.44 14.85
N GLU A 15 52.89 -7.62 14.96
CA GLU A 15 53.48 -8.78 15.64
C GLU A 15 53.17 -8.72 17.14
N ALA A 16 53.25 -7.53 17.74
CA ALA A 16 52.86 -7.31 19.13
C ALA A 16 51.40 -7.69 19.38
N LEU A 17 50.48 -7.23 18.53
CA LEU A 17 49.05 -7.56 18.64
C LEU A 17 48.77 -9.05 18.44
N LEU A 18 49.43 -9.69 17.48
CA LEU A 18 49.28 -11.13 17.24
C LEU A 18 49.85 -11.97 18.40
N SER A 19 50.95 -11.52 19.02
CA SER A 19 51.53 -12.19 20.19
C SER A 19 50.68 -12.10 21.46
N LEU A 20 49.78 -11.12 21.55
CA LEU A 20 48.81 -11.02 22.64
C LEU A 20 47.66 -12.02 22.49
N ALA A 21 47.28 -12.33 21.25
CA ALA A 21 46.10 -13.15 20.96
C ALA A 21 46.40 -14.63 20.67
N HIS A 22 47.64 -14.96 20.27
CA HIS A 22 48.02 -16.29 19.82
C HIS A 22 49.35 -16.78 20.42
N PRO A 23 49.54 -18.12 20.54
CA PRO A 23 50.83 -18.70 20.92
C PRO A 23 51.96 -18.21 20.00
N PRO A 24 53.21 -18.12 20.50
CA PRO A 24 54.30 -17.43 19.81
C PRO A 24 54.64 -18.01 18.44
N THR A 25 54.50 -19.33 18.28
CA THR A 25 54.70 -20.04 17.00
C THR A 25 53.61 -19.68 15.97
N THR A 26 52.35 -19.67 16.40
CA THR A 26 51.20 -19.31 15.54
C THR A 26 51.21 -17.83 15.18
N ALA A 27 51.49 -16.95 16.15
CA ALA A 27 51.61 -15.51 15.94
C ALA A 27 52.70 -15.19 14.91
N ALA A 28 53.87 -15.83 15.00
CA ALA A 28 54.96 -15.65 14.05
C ALA A 28 54.61 -16.17 12.64
N SER A 29 53.91 -17.30 12.54
CA SER A 29 53.45 -17.84 11.25
C SER A 29 52.43 -16.91 10.58
N LEU A 30 51.45 -16.42 11.33
CA LEU A 30 50.43 -15.48 10.86
C LEU A 30 51.05 -14.14 10.46
N PHE A 31 51.97 -13.62 11.25
CA PHE A 31 52.68 -12.38 10.93
C PHE A 31 53.45 -12.52 9.62
N LYS A 32 54.16 -13.65 9.43
CA LYS A 32 54.86 -13.92 8.17
C LYS A 32 53.90 -14.03 7.00
N SER A 33 52.84 -14.85 7.09
CA SER A 33 51.95 -15.12 5.96
C SER A 33 51.06 -13.94 5.58
N THR A 34 50.63 -13.13 6.56
CA THR A 34 49.63 -12.08 6.35
C THR A 34 50.19 -10.68 6.28
N VAL A 35 51.29 -10.40 6.98
CA VAL A 35 51.87 -9.05 7.08
C VAL A 35 53.18 -8.96 6.30
N SER A 36 54.10 -9.91 6.47
CA SER A 36 55.42 -9.85 5.83
C SER A 36 55.42 -10.31 4.37
N LEU A 37 54.68 -11.38 4.05
CA LEU A 37 54.71 -12.02 2.73
C LEU A 37 53.54 -11.60 1.84
N LYS A 38 52.58 -10.84 2.36
CA LYS A 38 51.46 -10.33 1.58
C LYS A 38 51.86 -8.97 1.03
N PRO A 39 52.29 -8.85 -0.24
CA PRO A 39 52.59 -7.55 -0.82
C PRO A 39 51.30 -6.73 -0.80
N LEU A 40 51.30 -5.64 -0.04
CA LEU A 40 50.31 -4.60 -0.25
C LEU A 40 50.70 -3.95 -1.57
N PRO A 41 49.89 -4.03 -2.63
CA PRO A 41 50.11 -3.22 -3.80
C PRO A 41 49.87 -1.76 -3.38
N PHE A 42 50.91 -1.15 -2.84
CA PHE A 42 51.04 0.30 -2.77
C PHE A 42 51.18 0.73 -4.22
N ILE A 43 50.06 1.01 -4.86
CA ILE A 43 50.07 1.79 -6.08
C ILE A 43 50.42 3.20 -5.59
N PRO A 44 51.64 3.70 -5.85
CA PRO A 44 51.95 5.07 -5.48
C PRO A 44 50.95 5.97 -6.20
N ASN A 45 50.46 7.00 -5.52
CA ASN A 45 49.48 7.95 -6.06
C ASN A 45 50.00 8.73 -7.30
N THR A 46 51.17 8.37 -7.81
CA THR A 46 51.80 8.84 -9.05
C THR A 46 51.47 7.98 -10.27
N GLN A 47 50.91 6.77 -10.10
CA GLN A 47 50.53 5.86 -11.20
C GLN A 47 49.03 5.85 -11.53
N LEU A 48 48.16 6.33 -10.64
CA LEU A 48 46.89 6.91 -11.06
C LEU A 48 47.14 8.40 -11.20
N ASP A 49 46.85 8.97 -12.38
CA ASP A 49 46.78 10.42 -12.51
C ASP A 49 45.83 10.96 -11.42
N PRO A 50 46.31 11.72 -10.42
CA PRO A 50 45.47 12.28 -9.36
C PRO A 50 44.37 13.18 -9.92
N SER A 51 44.54 13.70 -11.14
CA SER A 51 43.47 14.35 -11.90
C SER A 51 42.35 13.35 -12.15
N ALA A 52 42.61 12.22 -12.81
CA ALA A 52 41.58 11.26 -13.24
C ALA A 52 40.69 10.71 -12.10
N ALA A 53 41.24 10.50 -10.89
CA ALA A 53 40.49 10.05 -9.71
C ALA A 53 39.69 11.18 -9.03
N ARG A 54 40.24 12.41 -8.96
CA ARG A 54 39.51 13.62 -8.55
C ARG A 54 38.39 13.90 -9.56
N ASP A 55 38.69 13.82 -10.85
CA ASP A 55 37.76 13.96 -11.97
C ASP A 55 36.61 12.95 -11.90
N ALA A 56 36.85 11.71 -11.49
CA ALA A 56 35.79 10.72 -11.32
C ALA A 56 34.85 11.07 -10.14
N ARG A 57 35.40 11.55 -9.02
CA ARG A 57 34.61 11.96 -7.85
C ARG A 57 33.86 13.26 -8.11
N ASP A 58 34.49 14.21 -8.79
CA ASP A 58 33.92 15.50 -9.15
C ASP A 58 32.84 15.35 -10.23
N ARG A 59 33.05 14.48 -11.23
CA ARG A 59 31.98 14.09 -12.18
C ARG A 59 30.75 13.52 -11.46
N ARG A 60 30.94 12.65 -10.46
CA ARG A 60 29.83 12.10 -9.66
C ARG A 60 29.15 13.16 -8.81
N ARG A 61 29.88 14.14 -8.27
CA ARG A 61 29.33 15.28 -7.53
C ARG A 61 28.48 16.16 -8.46
N LEU A 62 29.06 16.62 -9.56
CA LEU A 62 28.38 17.44 -10.58
C LEU A 62 27.13 16.76 -11.14
N ALA A 63 27.17 15.43 -11.37
CA ALA A 63 26.00 14.69 -11.81
C ALA A 63 24.88 14.66 -10.76
N ARG A 64 25.21 14.59 -9.46
CA ARG A 64 24.22 14.68 -8.37
C ARG A 64 23.63 16.08 -8.28
N GLU A 65 24.46 17.11 -8.38
CA GLU A 65 24.05 18.52 -8.36
C GLU A 65 23.12 18.82 -9.54
N ARG A 66 23.51 18.47 -10.78
CA ARG A 66 22.65 18.59 -11.96
C ARG A 66 21.32 17.86 -11.80
N LYS A 67 21.32 16.66 -11.21
CA LYS A 67 20.07 15.90 -10.95
C LYS A 67 19.19 16.59 -9.91
N GLN A 68 19.79 17.22 -8.90
CA GLN A 68 19.06 18.01 -7.91
C GLN A 68 18.50 19.31 -8.51
N GLU A 69 19.29 20.02 -9.32
CA GLU A 69 18.89 21.22 -10.04
C GLU A 69 17.76 20.94 -11.02
N ALA A 70 17.86 19.88 -11.82
CA ALA A 70 16.81 19.45 -12.74
C ALA A 70 15.50 19.11 -11.99
N LYS A 71 15.58 18.43 -10.84
CA LYS A 71 14.40 18.18 -9.98
C LYS A 71 13.82 19.47 -9.43
N LEU A 72 14.65 20.43 -9.02
CA LEU A 72 14.19 21.71 -8.50
C LEU A 72 13.51 22.55 -9.61
N ALA A 73 14.11 22.61 -10.80
CA ALA A 73 13.56 23.27 -11.98
C ALA A 73 12.21 22.65 -12.38
N GLN A 74 12.13 21.30 -12.43
CA GLN A 74 10.88 20.61 -12.71
C GLN A 74 9.79 20.89 -11.64
N ARG A 75 10.16 20.97 -10.36
CA ARG A 75 9.24 21.37 -9.28
C ARG A 75 8.75 22.80 -9.45
N LYS A 76 9.63 23.75 -9.81
CA LYS A 76 9.27 25.15 -10.05
C LYS A 76 8.31 25.27 -11.24
N PHE A 77 8.62 24.61 -12.36
CA PHE A 77 7.75 24.56 -13.54
C PHE A 77 6.37 23.95 -13.25
N ARG A 78 6.32 22.86 -12.47
CA ARG A 78 5.05 22.25 -12.05
C ARG A 78 4.25 23.12 -11.06
N ALA A 79 4.91 24.00 -10.33
CA ALA A 79 4.29 24.88 -9.35
C ALA A 79 3.74 26.17 -9.96
N SER A 80 4.31 26.67 -11.07
CA SER A 80 3.86 27.93 -11.69
C SER A 80 2.51 27.81 -12.39
N GLY A 81 2.09 26.61 -12.82
CA GLY A 81 0.83 26.39 -13.53
C GLY A 81 -0.37 25.98 -12.67
N LYS A 82 -0.20 25.81 -11.35
CA LYS A 82 -1.27 25.34 -10.45
C LYS A 82 -1.48 26.34 -9.32
N PRO A 83 -2.74 26.73 -9.00
CA PRO A 83 -2.99 27.56 -7.83
C PRO A 83 -2.45 26.86 -6.58
N LYS A 84 -1.91 27.64 -5.65
CA LYS A 84 -1.39 27.11 -4.39
C LYS A 84 -2.53 26.38 -3.66
N PRO A 85 -2.35 25.10 -3.29
CA PRO A 85 -3.41 24.36 -2.62
C PRO A 85 -3.73 25.02 -1.28
N LEU A 86 -5.01 25.00 -0.90
CA LEU A 86 -5.47 25.53 0.37
C LEU A 86 -4.72 24.86 1.53
N SER A 87 -4.17 25.68 2.44
CA SER A 87 -3.56 25.19 3.67
C SER A 87 -4.59 24.50 4.56
N ALA A 88 -4.15 23.58 5.42
CA ALA A 88 -5.03 22.91 6.39
C ALA A 88 -5.78 23.92 7.28
N LYS A 89 -5.15 25.04 7.66
CA LYS A 89 -5.82 26.11 8.43
C LYS A 89 -6.96 26.75 7.64
N MET A 90 -6.74 27.03 6.36
CA MET A 90 -7.76 27.62 5.47
C MET A 90 -8.93 26.66 5.25
N LYS A 91 -8.65 25.36 5.03
CA LYS A 91 -9.71 24.34 4.86
C LYS A 91 -10.59 24.19 6.11
N ARG A 92 -10.00 24.30 7.31
CA ARG A 92 -10.76 24.30 8.57
C ARG A 92 -11.60 25.56 8.73
N ALA A 93 -11.03 26.74 8.42
CA ALA A 93 -11.76 28.01 8.48
C ALA A 93 -12.95 28.03 7.51
N LEU A 94 -12.77 27.51 6.30
CA LEU A 94 -13.83 27.39 5.29
C LEU A 94 -14.81 26.26 5.59
N GLY A 95 -14.53 25.39 6.57
CA GLY A 95 -15.45 24.31 6.95
C GLY A 95 -15.65 23.23 5.88
N VAL A 96 -14.72 23.08 4.92
CA VAL A 96 -14.87 22.20 3.73
C VAL A 96 -15.27 20.76 4.07
N HIS A 97 -14.92 20.27 5.25
CA HIS A 97 -15.20 18.90 5.69
C HIS A 97 -16.28 18.83 6.78
N LYS A 98 -16.96 19.93 7.09
CA LYS A 98 -18.01 19.96 8.10
C LYS A 98 -19.34 19.64 7.43
N ILE A 99 -19.80 18.41 7.64
CA ILE A 99 -21.12 17.95 7.17
C ILE A 99 -22.18 18.51 8.12
N SER A 100 -23.18 19.20 7.58
CA SER A 100 -24.30 19.76 8.33
C SER A 100 -25.16 18.63 8.93
N LYS A 101 -26.06 18.94 9.87
CA LYS A 101 -26.95 17.90 10.42
C LYS A 101 -27.96 17.39 9.39
N GLU A 102 -28.37 18.25 8.47
CA GLU A 102 -29.35 17.92 7.42
C GLU A 102 -28.76 16.96 6.39
N GLU A 103 -27.48 17.09 6.09
CA GLU A 103 -26.77 16.19 5.17
C GLU A 103 -26.44 14.83 5.80
N LYS A 104 -26.59 14.66 7.12
CA LYS A 104 -26.36 13.39 7.82
C LYS A 104 -27.53 12.43 7.74
N ARG A 105 -28.40 12.55 6.73
CA ARG A 105 -29.48 11.59 6.52
C ARG A 105 -28.94 10.39 5.75
N TRP A 106 -29.09 9.21 6.33
CA TRP A 106 -28.76 7.91 5.77
C TRP A 106 -29.30 7.75 4.34
N GLU A 107 -30.55 8.15 4.14
CA GLU A 107 -31.27 8.05 2.86
C GLU A 107 -30.56 8.75 1.69
N ILE A 108 -29.85 9.85 1.95
CA ILE A 108 -29.10 10.59 0.92
C ILE A 108 -27.96 9.73 0.35
N TYR A 109 -27.43 8.82 1.16
CA TYR A 109 -26.27 8.01 0.82
C TYR A 109 -26.63 6.62 0.28
N VAL A 110 -27.89 6.18 0.37
CA VAL A 110 -28.33 4.90 -0.19
C VAL A 110 -28.10 4.83 -1.71
N PRO A 111 -28.46 5.86 -2.52
CA PRO A 111 -28.16 5.86 -3.95
C PRO A 111 -26.65 5.86 -4.25
N LEU A 112 -25.84 6.48 -3.39
CA LEU A 112 -24.39 6.48 -3.53
C LEU A 112 -23.81 5.07 -3.37
N TRP A 113 -24.37 4.27 -2.47
CA TRP A 113 -24.00 2.87 -2.32
C TRP A 113 -24.41 2.03 -3.53
N ALA A 114 -25.61 2.23 -4.08
CA ALA A 114 -26.04 1.53 -5.29
C ALA A 114 -25.08 1.80 -6.47
N MET A 115 -24.74 3.07 -6.70
CA MET A 115 -23.74 3.45 -7.71
C MET A 115 -22.36 2.80 -7.45
N TRP A 116 -21.97 2.73 -6.18
CA TRP A 116 -20.72 2.07 -5.80
C TRP A 116 -20.75 0.55 -6.06
N ALA A 117 -21.89 -0.10 -5.81
CA ALA A 117 -22.07 -1.52 -6.12
C ALA A 117 -21.94 -1.78 -7.62
N ASP A 118 -22.54 -0.94 -8.46
CA ASP A 118 -22.43 -1.01 -9.92
C ASP A 118 -20.98 -0.87 -10.39
N TYR A 119 -20.25 0.08 -9.79
CA TYR A 119 -18.81 0.25 -10.04
C TYR A 119 -18.02 -1.01 -9.73
N VAL A 120 -18.23 -1.64 -8.56
CA VAL A 120 -17.48 -2.84 -8.19
C VAL A 120 -17.89 -4.05 -9.03
N ARG A 121 -19.18 -4.19 -9.39
CA ARG A 121 -19.63 -5.23 -10.33
C ARG A 121 -18.93 -5.08 -11.68
N GLY A 122 -18.89 -3.88 -12.23
CA GLY A 122 -18.15 -3.58 -13.46
C GLY A 122 -16.64 -3.83 -13.32
N LEU A 123 -16.05 -3.51 -12.17
CA LEU A 123 -14.63 -3.77 -11.88
C LEU A 123 -14.31 -5.27 -11.84
N LEU A 124 -15.21 -6.07 -11.27
CA LEU A 124 -15.07 -7.52 -11.16
C LEU A 124 -15.53 -8.27 -12.42
N GLY A 125 -16.06 -7.56 -13.42
CA GLY A 125 -16.59 -8.17 -14.65
C GLY A 125 -17.84 -9.02 -14.41
N ILE A 126 -18.60 -8.70 -13.36
CA ILE A 126 -19.84 -9.40 -13.01
C ILE A 126 -20.99 -8.63 -13.65
N ASP A 127 -21.57 -9.19 -14.71
CA ASP A 127 -22.85 -8.71 -15.21
C ASP A 127 -23.92 -8.94 -14.12
N ALA A 128 -24.80 -7.97 -13.87
CA ALA A 128 -25.95 -8.23 -13.00
C ALA A 128 -26.74 -9.39 -13.62
N ASP A 129 -27.01 -10.42 -12.82
CA ASP A 129 -27.88 -11.51 -13.24
C ASP A 129 -29.27 -10.90 -13.49
N GLU A 130 -29.69 -10.79 -14.75
CA GLU A 130 -31.08 -10.53 -15.15
C GLU A 130 -31.90 -11.82 -15.00
N GLU A 131 -32.07 -12.30 -13.77
CA GLU A 131 -32.89 -13.48 -13.45
C GLU A 131 -33.71 -13.11 -12.19
N GLU A 132 -35.05 -13.02 -12.14
CA GLU A 132 -36.11 -13.64 -12.92
C GLU A 132 -37.30 -12.67 -13.10
N GLY A 133 -37.79 -12.62 -14.33
CA GLY A 133 -39.10 -12.10 -14.74
C GLY A 133 -39.56 -12.74 -16.06
N LYS A 134 -39.07 -13.94 -16.37
CA LYS A 134 -39.54 -14.73 -17.51
C LYS A 134 -40.72 -15.57 -17.04
N SER A 135 -41.87 -14.93 -16.96
CA SER A 135 -43.12 -15.64 -17.23
C SER A 135 -43.10 -16.07 -18.69
N GLU A 136 -43.34 -17.35 -18.87
CA GLU A 136 -43.52 -18.06 -20.12
C GLU A 136 -44.63 -17.39 -20.94
N ASP A 137 -44.30 -16.74 -22.06
CA ASP A 137 -45.20 -16.60 -23.21
C ASP A 137 -44.41 -16.11 -24.45
N ALA A 138 -44.66 -16.79 -25.57
CA ALA A 138 -43.86 -16.77 -26.79
C ALA A 138 -44.05 -15.54 -27.68
N MET A 139 -43.02 -15.17 -28.46
CA MET A 139 -43.18 -14.85 -29.89
C MET A 139 -41.82 -14.85 -30.62
N GLU A 140 -41.76 -15.59 -31.73
CA GLU A 140 -40.66 -15.69 -32.69
C GLU A 140 -40.38 -14.37 -33.42
N GLY A 141 -39.10 -14.15 -33.75
CA GLY A 141 -38.67 -13.10 -34.68
C GLY A 141 -37.21 -13.31 -35.09
N VAL A 142 -37.02 -13.54 -36.39
CA VAL A 142 -35.79 -14.01 -37.05
C VAL A 142 -34.73 -12.91 -37.22
N GLU A 143 -33.50 -13.38 -37.05
CA GLU A 143 -32.13 -12.92 -37.31
C GLU A 143 -31.85 -11.69 -38.19
N ASP A 144 -30.87 -10.87 -37.75
CA ASP A 144 -29.73 -10.45 -38.58
C ASP A 144 -28.49 -10.23 -37.70
N GLY A 145 -27.36 -10.77 -38.15
CA GLY A 145 -26.19 -11.07 -37.33
C GLY A 145 -25.27 -9.90 -37.01
N GLU A 146 -24.83 -9.88 -35.75
CA GLU A 146 -23.44 -9.62 -35.37
C GLU A 146 -23.10 -10.62 -34.26
N ALA A 147 -21.96 -11.29 -34.38
CA ALA A 147 -21.48 -12.27 -33.40
C ALA A 147 -21.30 -11.58 -32.03
N LYS A 148 -22.36 -11.57 -31.22
CA LYS A 148 -22.32 -11.21 -29.81
C LYS A 148 -21.47 -12.27 -29.12
N GLN A 149 -20.18 -11.94 -29.02
CA GLN A 149 -19.16 -12.66 -28.27
C GLN A 149 -19.80 -13.20 -26.99
N SER A 150 -19.91 -14.53 -26.90
CA SER A 150 -20.52 -15.23 -25.77
C SER A 150 -20.02 -14.60 -24.47
N LYS A 151 -20.90 -13.86 -23.77
CA LYS A 151 -20.58 -13.17 -22.52
C LYS A 151 -20.21 -14.24 -21.51
N LYS A 152 -18.91 -14.48 -21.39
CA LYS A 152 -18.35 -15.46 -20.49
C LYS A 152 -18.57 -14.88 -19.10
N HIS A 153 -19.53 -15.40 -18.32
CA HIS A 153 -19.65 -15.08 -16.90
C HIS A 153 -18.27 -15.24 -16.28
N GLN A 154 -17.61 -14.12 -15.95
CA GLN A 154 -16.31 -14.18 -15.32
C GLN A 154 -16.52 -14.64 -13.88
N PHE A 155 -16.01 -15.82 -13.55
CA PHE A 155 -15.96 -16.27 -12.16
C PHE A 155 -15.00 -15.36 -11.38
N VAL A 156 -15.49 -14.82 -10.27
CA VAL A 156 -14.68 -14.02 -9.36
C VAL A 156 -13.71 -14.95 -8.63
N SER A 157 -12.50 -15.08 -9.17
CA SER A 157 -11.39 -15.75 -8.50
C SER A 157 -10.71 -14.79 -7.52
N VAL A 158 -10.29 -15.32 -6.37
CA VAL A 158 -9.50 -14.57 -5.36
C VAL A 158 -8.25 -13.94 -5.99
N ALA A 159 -7.61 -14.64 -6.94
CA ALA A 159 -6.41 -14.16 -7.62
C ALA A 159 -6.67 -12.92 -8.51
N ASN A 160 -7.86 -12.81 -9.09
CA ASN A 160 -8.21 -11.71 -9.99
C ASN A 160 -8.91 -10.57 -9.23
N GLY A 161 -9.86 -10.89 -8.36
CA GLY A 161 -10.67 -9.91 -7.63
C GLY A 161 -9.91 -9.21 -6.50
N GLY A 162 -9.03 -9.92 -5.78
CA GLY A 162 -8.32 -9.38 -4.61
C GLY A 162 -7.49 -8.12 -4.93
N PRO A 163 -6.58 -8.15 -5.92
CA PRO A 163 -5.80 -6.98 -6.32
C PRO A 163 -6.67 -5.81 -6.81
N LEU A 164 -7.73 -6.09 -7.56
CA LEU A 164 -8.67 -5.08 -8.06
C LEU A 164 -9.35 -4.36 -6.90
N LEU A 165 -9.94 -5.11 -5.96
CA LEU A 165 -10.57 -4.56 -4.76
C LEU A 165 -9.56 -3.80 -3.88
N ALA A 166 -8.34 -4.30 -3.71
CA ALA A 166 -7.33 -3.60 -2.91
C ALA A 166 -6.97 -2.21 -3.48
N SER A 167 -7.04 -2.07 -4.81
CA SER A 167 -6.79 -0.80 -5.53
C SER A 167 -8.03 0.09 -5.67
N ALA A 168 -9.23 -0.48 -5.49
CA ALA A 168 -10.51 0.19 -5.70
C ALA A 168 -10.77 1.32 -4.70
N ASP A 169 -11.71 2.18 -5.06
CA ASP A 169 -12.25 3.20 -4.16
C ASP A 169 -13.39 2.62 -3.30
N PHE A 170 -13.43 3.02 -2.03
CA PHE A 170 -14.43 2.59 -1.04
C PHE A 170 -15.31 3.72 -0.53
N HIS A 171 -15.25 4.93 -1.12
CA HIS A 171 -16.28 5.95 -0.86
C HIS A 171 -17.63 5.45 -1.38
N GLY A 172 -18.66 5.45 -0.55
CA GLY A 172 -19.97 4.88 -0.87
C GLY A 172 -20.11 3.39 -0.57
N ALA A 173 -19.03 2.70 -0.16
CA ALA A 173 -19.12 1.29 0.20
C ALA A 173 -19.93 1.08 1.49
N TYR A 174 -20.82 0.08 1.50
CA TYR A 174 -21.47 -0.39 2.72
C TYR A 174 -20.56 -1.40 3.41
N LEU A 175 -20.14 -1.09 4.64
CA LEU A 175 -19.20 -1.88 5.41
C LEU A 175 -19.75 -2.21 6.79
N GLU A 176 -19.42 -3.42 7.25
CA GLU A 176 -19.66 -3.91 8.61
C GLU A 176 -18.33 -4.17 9.31
N VAL A 177 -18.22 -3.78 10.57
CA VAL A 177 -17.08 -4.13 11.42
C VAL A 177 -17.29 -5.51 12.03
N VAL A 178 -16.60 -6.54 11.53
CA VAL A 178 -16.69 -7.92 12.06
C VAL A 178 -15.78 -8.09 13.26
N GLN A 179 -14.56 -7.58 13.18
CA GLN A 179 -13.57 -7.68 14.24
C GLN A 179 -12.87 -6.33 14.39
N CYS A 180 -12.69 -5.88 15.62
CA CYS A 180 -11.94 -4.68 15.95
C CYS A 180 -11.29 -4.87 17.32
N ARG A 181 -10.12 -4.28 17.54
CA ARG A 181 -9.51 -4.20 18.87
C ARG A 181 -10.43 -3.55 19.92
N CYS A 182 -11.31 -2.66 19.49
CA CYS A 182 -12.29 -2.00 20.34
C CYS A 182 -13.66 -2.67 20.18
N VAL A 183 -14.06 -3.47 21.17
CA VAL A 183 -15.30 -4.26 21.15
C VAL A 183 -16.57 -3.42 20.96
N SER A 184 -16.58 -2.16 21.42
CA SER A 184 -17.74 -1.27 21.24
C SER A 184 -17.97 -0.85 19.79
N ARG A 185 -17.01 -1.10 18.89
CA ARG A 185 -17.11 -0.81 17.46
C ARG A 185 -17.47 -2.03 16.63
N VAL A 186 -17.42 -3.22 17.22
CA VAL A 186 -17.81 -4.46 16.55
C VAL A 186 -19.31 -4.43 16.28
N GLY A 187 -19.73 -4.84 15.08
CA GLY A 187 -21.11 -4.77 14.61
C GLY A 187 -21.54 -3.40 14.09
N LEU A 188 -20.67 -2.38 14.07
CA LEU A 188 -21.00 -1.11 13.40
C LEU A 188 -21.15 -1.35 11.90
N ARG A 189 -22.31 -0.95 11.35
CA ARG A 189 -22.64 -1.04 9.93
C ARG A 189 -22.95 0.34 9.38
N GLY A 190 -22.43 0.65 8.20
CA GLY A 190 -22.65 1.96 7.61
C GLY A 190 -22.06 2.15 6.22
N ILE A 191 -22.45 3.25 5.59
CA ILE A 191 -21.90 3.68 4.29
C ILE A 191 -20.71 4.60 4.53
N VAL A 192 -19.60 4.32 3.86
CA VAL A 192 -18.38 5.13 3.96
C VAL A 192 -18.58 6.47 3.26
N LEU A 193 -18.50 7.55 4.04
CA LEU A 193 -18.53 8.92 3.51
C LEU A 193 -17.15 9.39 3.08
N LYS A 194 -16.13 9.03 3.86
CA LYS A 194 -14.77 9.55 3.68
C LYS A 194 -13.72 8.51 4.00
N ASP A 195 -12.84 8.30 3.02
CA ASP A 195 -11.63 7.50 3.15
C ASP A 195 -10.46 8.40 3.58
N THR A 196 -9.92 8.17 4.78
CA THR A 196 -8.67 8.78 5.22
C THR A 196 -7.57 7.73 5.36
N LYS A 197 -6.33 8.18 5.62
CA LYS A 197 -5.16 7.29 5.70
C LYS A 197 -5.23 6.25 6.83
N PHE A 198 -6.08 6.42 7.83
CA PHE A 198 -6.13 5.48 8.96
C PHE A 198 -7.54 5.16 9.42
N THR A 199 -8.53 5.94 8.97
CA THR A 199 -9.90 5.80 9.40
C THR A 199 -10.87 5.89 8.23
N TYR A 200 -11.98 5.20 8.39
CA TYR A 200 -13.20 5.44 7.62
C TYR A 200 -14.15 6.29 8.46
N GLU A 201 -14.71 7.33 7.88
CA GLU A 201 -15.88 8.00 8.46
C GLU A 201 -17.10 7.43 7.75
N MET A 202 -17.96 6.74 8.50
CA MET A 202 -19.16 6.07 7.99
C MET A 202 -20.42 6.63 8.66
N ILE A 203 -21.51 6.71 7.91
CA ILE A 203 -22.82 7.05 8.45
C ILE A 203 -23.54 5.75 8.84
N THR A 204 -24.17 5.72 10.01
CA THR A 204 -25.05 4.61 10.42
C THR A 204 -26.51 4.91 10.05
N ARG A 205 -27.39 3.91 10.16
CA ARG A 205 -28.84 4.13 9.97
C ARG A 205 -29.43 5.13 10.95
N ASP A 206 -28.80 5.31 12.11
CA ASP A 206 -29.21 6.28 13.12
C ASP A 206 -28.86 7.74 12.75
N ASN A 207 -28.45 7.99 11.50
CA ASN A 207 -28.03 9.31 11.01
C ASN A 207 -26.82 9.87 11.78
N GLU A 208 -26.01 8.99 12.38
CA GLU A 208 -24.80 9.35 13.09
C GLU A 208 -23.55 9.01 12.29
N ILE A 209 -22.56 9.90 12.32
CA ILE A 209 -21.25 9.62 11.72
C ILE A 209 -20.37 8.95 12.77
N LYS A 210 -19.94 7.73 12.49
CA LYS A 210 -18.97 6.97 13.28
C LYS A 210 -17.64 6.92 12.54
N VAL A 211 -16.55 7.12 13.28
CA VAL A 211 -15.20 6.98 12.75
C VAL A 211 -14.69 5.60 13.11
N VAL A 212 -14.28 4.79 12.14
CA VAL A 212 -13.77 3.43 12.33
C VAL A 212 -12.28 3.39 11.97
N PRO A 213 -11.39 2.93 12.88
CA PRO A 213 -9.97 2.77 12.57
C PRO A 213 -9.79 1.57 11.65
N LYS A 214 -8.86 1.69 10.72
CA LYS A 214 -8.50 0.61 9.79
C LYS A 214 -7.51 -0.37 10.41
N GLU A 215 -6.67 0.09 11.33
CA GLU A 215 -5.75 -0.78 12.06
C GLU A 215 -6.49 -1.78 12.94
N PHE A 216 -6.05 -3.04 12.93
CA PHE A 216 -6.63 -4.13 13.71
C PHE A 216 -8.15 -4.28 13.56
N THR A 217 -8.65 -3.98 12.37
CA THR A 217 -10.07 -4.07 12.03
C THR A 217 -10.25 -4.95 10.80
N ILE A 218 -11.16 -5.93 10.89
CA ILE A 218 -11.66 -6.70 9.76
C ILE A 218 -13.04 -6.15 9.41
N LEU A 219 -13.18 -5.74 8.16
CA LEU A 219 -14.40 -5.16 7.62
C LEU A 219 -15.03 -6.16 6.67
N ARG A 220 -16.32 -6.43 6.82
CA ARG A 220 -17.11 -7.19 5.86
C ARG A 220 -17.81 -6.24 4.93
N MET A 221 -17.77 -6.56 3.65
CA MET A 221 -18.41 -5.84 2.57
C MET A 221 -19.39 -6.80 1.90
N GLU A 222 -20.62 -6.34 1.71
CA GLU A 222 -21.64 -7.10 0.98
C GLU A 222 -21.90 -6.41 -0.35
N LEU A 223 -21.70 -7.15 -1.43
CA LEU A 223 -21.95 -6.70 -2.80
C LEU A 223 -23.20 -7.42 -3.33
N PRO A 224 -24.34 -6.70 -3.50
CA PRO A 224 -25.50 -7.26 -4.18
C PRO A 224 -25.19 -7.57 -5.63
N LEU A 225 -25.66 -8.71 -6.13
CA LEU A 225 -25.61 -9.04 -7.55
C LEU A 225 -26.85 -8.53 -8.32
N ALA A 226 -27.94 -8.25 -7.60
CA ALA A 226 -29.16 -7.69 -8.17
C ALA A 226 -28.97 -6.23 -8.61
N SER A 227 -29.62 -5.83 -9.71
CA SER A 227 -29.54 -4.47 -10.25
C SER A 227 -30.25 -3.42 -9.39
N ASN A 228 -31.22 -3.80 -8.56
CA ASN A 228 -31.88 -2.88 -7.63
C ASN A 228 -31.68 -3.38 -6.19
N PRO A 229 -30.59 -2.96 -5.55
CA PRO A 229 -30.22 -3.53 -4.27
C PRO A 229 -31.04 -2.89 -3.13
N ALA A 230 -31.80 -3.72 -2.41
CA ALA A 230 -32.51 -3.31 -1.20
C ALA A 230 -31.69 -3.64 0.04
N ILE A 231 -31.65 -2.69 0.98
CA ILE A 231 -31.05 -2.89 2.30
C ILE A 231 -32.18 -3.04 3.31
N ASN A 232 -32.20 -4.17 4.02
CA ASN A 232 -33.20 -4.42 5.05
C ASN A 232 -32.95 -3.60 6.30
N SER A 233 -34.01 -3.43 7.11
CA SER A 233 -33.95 -2.84 8.46
C SER A 233 -32.81 -3.44 9.30
N ASN A 234 -32.54 -4.73 9.13
CA ASN A 234 -31.57 -5.48 9.90
C ASN A 234 -30.11 -5.31 9.49
N GLY A 235 -29.76 -4.68 8.36
CA GLY A 235 -28.34 -4.62 7.94
C GLY A 235 -28.03 -5.34 6.66
N GLN A 236 -28.82 -6.35 6.35
CA GLN A 236 -28.49 -7.31 5.30
C GLN A 236 -29.02 -6.82 3.96
N VAL A 237 -28.21 -7.05 2.94
CA VAL A 237 -28.58 -6.81 1.55
C VAL A 237 -29.41 -7.99 1.05
N GLU A 238 -30.59 -7.73 0.49
CA GLU A 238 -31.46 -8.79 -0.04
C GLU A 238 -30.93 -9.38 -1.34
N GLY A 239 -31.19 -10.68 -1.52
CA GLY A 239 -30.84 -11.42 -2.73
C GLY A 239 -29.47 -12.08 -2.67
N ARG A 240 -29.02 -12.56 -3.84
CA ARG A 240 -27.71 -13.21 -3.99
C ARG A 240 -26.61 -12.17 -3.85
N THR A 241 -25.77 -12.32 -2.82
CA THR A 241 -24.72 -11.36 -2.50
C THR A 241 -23.34 -12.02 -2.46
N LEU A 242 -22.32 -11.27 -2.88
CA LEU A 242 -20.94 -11.63 -2.67
C LEU A 242 -20.44 -10.94 -1.41
N VAL A 243 -19.86 -11.72 -0.51
CA VAL A 243 -19.30 -11.22 0.74
C VAL A 243 -17.79 -11.19 0.63
N PHE A 244 -17.20 -10.03 0.88
CA PHE A 244 -15.76 -9.83 0.92
C PHE A 244 -15.31 -9.44 2.33
N GLU A 245 -14.26 -10.08 2.81
CA GLU A 245 -13.58 -9.67 4.03
C GLU A 245 -12.34 -8.84 3.70
N LEU A 246 -12.26 -7.67 4.31
CA LEU A 246 -11.22 -6.68 4.10
C LEU A 246 -10.41 -6.51 5.38
N HIS A 247 -9.12 -6.78 5.27
CA HIS A 247 -8.19 -6.44 6.34
C HIS A 247 -7.85 -4.95 6.30
N GLY A 248 -8.38 -4.19 7.26
CA GLY A 248 -8.18 -2.74 7.32
C GLY A 248 -6.71 -2.33 7.43
N SER A 249 -5.84 -3.17 8.02
CA SER A 249 -4.39 -2.93 8.10
C SER A 249 -3.74 -2.76 6.72
N ARG A 250 -4.30 -3.39 5.67
CA ARG A 250 -3.86 -3.24 4.27
C ARG A 250 -4.46 -2.04 3.57
N LEU A 251 -5.60 -1.57 4.05
CA LEU A 251 -6.35 -0.47 3.47
C LEU A 251 -6.07 0.89 4.11
N GLN A 252 -5.05 1.00 4.97
CA GLN A 252 -4.68 2.27 5.62
C GLN A 252 -4.58 3.42 4.59
N ASN A 253 -3.64 3.34 3.66
CA ASN A 253 -3.44 4.40 2.66
C ASN A 253 -4.73 4.69 1.87
N ARG A 254 -4.90 5.95 1.45
CA ARG A 254 -6.08 6.39 0.70
C ARG A 254 -6.13 5.73 -0.68
N ALA A 255 -7.31 5.61 -1.28
CA ALA A 255 -7.50 5.06 -2.63
C ALA A 255 -6.47 5.51 -3.68
N PRO A 256 -6.20 6.83 -3.87
CA PRO A 256 -5.21 7.28 -4.86
C PRO A 256 -3.77 6.85 -4.53
N ASP A 257 -3.45 6.71 -3.24
CA ASP A 257 -2.13 6.25 -2.79
C ASP A 257 -2.00 4.72 -2.93
N ARG A 258 -3.11 3.97 -2.87
CA ARG A 258 -3.16 2.51 -3.08
C ARG A 258 -3.01 2.15 -4.55
N ALA A 259 -3.77 2.81 -5.43
CA ALA A 259 -3.78 2.51 -6.86
C ALA A 259 -2.40 2.61 -7.53
N ASN A 260 -1.57 3.55 -7.08
CA ASN A 260 -0.22 3.77 -7.64
C ASN A 260 0.88 2.90 -7.01
N LYS A 261 0.56 2.15 -5.95
CA LYS A 261 1.55 1.39 -5.19
C LYS A 261 1.37 -0.10 -5.43
N LYS A 262 2.46 -0.78 -5.83
CA LYS A 262 2.48 -2.24 -5.88
C LYS A 262 2.21 -2.78 -4.48
N LEU A 263 1.12 -3.55 -4.32
CA LEU A 263 0.88 -4.30 -3.09
C LEU A 263 2.05 -5.27 -2.91
N LYS A 264 2.63 -5.28 -1.71
CA LYS A 264 3.64 -6.26 -1.32
C LYS A 264 2.99 -7.27 -0.41
N ASP A 265 3.17 -8.54 -0.72
CA ASP A 265 2.74 -9.66 0.12
C ASP A 265 3.65 -9.74 1.34
N THR A 266 3.41 -8.88 2.32
CA THR A 266 4.05 -8.99 3.62
C THR A 266 3.09 -9.73 4.53
N PHE A 267 3.04 -11.05 4.50
CA PHE A 267 2.17 -11.83 5.39
C PHE A 267 2.53 -11.56 6.86
N ARG A 268 1.60 -10.94 7.59
CA ARG A 268 1.55 -10.89 9.05
C ARG A 268 0.07 -10.90 9.42
N LEU A 269 -0.43 -12.07 9.80
CA LEU A 269 -1.62 -12.20 10.62
C LEU A 269 -1.11 -12.00 12.04
N GLU A 270 -1.36 -10.83 12.61
CA GLU A 270 -1.23 -10.65 14.05
C GLU A 270 -2.62 -10.95 14.61
N ASP A 271 -2.76 -12.14 15.18
CA ASP A 271 -3.95 -12.62 15.89
C ASP A 271 -4.27 -11.76 17.12
#